data_AF-A0A970CVN8-F1
#
_entry.id   AF-A0A970CVN8-F1
#
_cell.length_a   1.000
_cell.length_b   1.000
_cell.length_c   1.000
_cell.angle_alpha   90.00
_cell.angle_beta   90.00
_cell.angle_gamma   90.00
#
_symmetry.space_group_name_H-M   'P 1'
#
loop_
_entity.id
_entity.type
_entity.pdbx_description
1 polymer ?
#
loop_
_entity_poly.entity_id
_entity_poly.type
_entity_poly.pdbx_seq_one_letter_code
_entity_poly.pdbx_strand_id
1 'polypeptide(L)'
;MKKVLALTLVAVLLAGCGAAASVKTGLGQNISIAKSSDATAEAEGLAQVDTVMAAVTVDSAKKILGVVIDTAQVRVNFDTAGKITTDLNAEQKTKVEIGDAYGMKKASSIGREWYEQIAELEKWMIGKTIDQITAVKSPADEADLKSKVTVSISDYQAAVAEAVSNAR
;
A
#
# COMPACT_ATOMS: atom_id res chain seq x y z
N MET A 1 25.11 36.39 -1.14
CA MET A 1 24.06 36.46 -0.10
C MET A 1 23.82 35.06 0.42
N LYS A 2 24.45 34.75 1.55
CA LYS A 2 24.32 33.49 2.29
C LYS A 2 23.20 33.68 3.30
N LYS A 3 22.12 32.89 3.23
CA LYS A 3 21.21 32.66 4.36
C LYS A 3 20.80 31.19 4.33
N VAL A 4 21.61 30.37 4.98
CA VAL A 4 21.26 28.99 5.36
C VAL A 4 20.21 29.13 6.48
N LEU A 5 19.01 28.64 6.23
CA LEU A 5 17.93 28.61 7.20
C LEU A 5 18.16 27.36 8.06
N ALA A 6 18.54 27.57 9.32
CA ALA A 6 18.72 26.50 10.30
C ALA A 6 17.35 25.95 10.73
N LEU A 7 17.14 24.66 10.52
CA LEU A 7 15.98 23.92 11.02
C LEU A 7 16.28 23.52 12.48
N THR A 8 15.65 24.19 13.44
CA THR A 8 15.75 23.85 14.86
C THR A 8 15.00 22.55 15.15
N LEU A 9 15.75 21.47 15.35
CA LEU A 9 15.29 20.20 15.90
C LEU A 9 15.01 20.37 17.39
N VAL A 10 13.76 20.30 17.82
CA VAL A 10 13.40 20.26 19.24
C VAL A 10 13.63 18.82 19.73
N ALA A 11 14.76 18.59 20.38
CA ALA A 11 15.05 17.36 21.10
C ALA A 11 14.33 17.39 22.45
N VAL A 12 13.25 16.60 22.59
CA VAL A 12 12.67 16.28 23.90
C VAL A 12 13.51 15.15 24.50
N LEU A 13 14.28 15.47 25.55
CA LEU A 13 14.98 14.49 26.37
C LEU A 13 13.97 13.65 27.17
N LEU A 14 13.88 12.36 26.85
CA LEU A 14 13.46 11.33 27.80
C LEU A 14 14.71 10.59 28.28
N ALA A 15 15.16 10.93 29.49
CA ALA A 15 16.09 10.11 30.25
C ALA A 15 15.34 8.87 30.74
N GLY A 16 15.56 7.74 30.07
CA GLY A 16 15.14 6.41 30.49
C GLY A 16 16.15 5.41 29.95
N CYS A 17 16.88 4.76 30.85
CA CYS A 17 17.86 3.73 30.52
C CYS A 17 17.17 2.55 29.81
N GLY A 18 17.42 2.42 28.51
CA GLY A 18 17.08 1.27 27.68
C GLY A 18 17.91 1.39 26.42
N ALA A 19 18.63 0.33 26.05
CA ALA A 19 19.40 0.30 24.81
C ALA A 19 18.58 0.90 23.67
N ALA A 20 19.18 1.78 22.84
CA ALA A 20 18.51 2.33 21.67
C ALA A 20 17.88 1.18 20.89
N ALA A 21 16.54 1.10 20.88
CA ALA A 21 15.84 0.01 20.21
C ALA A 21 16.26 0.03 18.75
N SER A 22 16.87 -1.06 18.27
CA SER A 22 17.31 -1.15 16.89
C SER A 22 16.08 -1.15 15.99
N VAL A 23 15.87 -0.05 15.27
CA VAL A 23 14.83 0.03 14.24
C VAL A 23 15.40 -0.49 12.93
N LYS A 24 14.73 -1.47 12.34
CA LYS A 24 15.07 -2.00 11.02
C LYS A 24 14.06 -1.53 9.99
N THR A 25 14.49 -1.40 8.74
CA THR A 25 13.60 -1.00 7.64
C THR A 25 13.54 -2.07 6.58
N GLY A 26 12.40 -2.21 5.92
CA GLY A 26 12.14 -3.27 4.94
C GLY A 26 11.21 -2.80 3.82
N LEU A 27 11.40 -3.39 2.63
CA LEU A 27 10.55 -3.16 1.45
C LEU A 27 10.02 -4.51 0.95
N GLY A 28 8.78 -4.53 0.48
CA GLY A 28 8.13 -5.71 -0.07
C GLY A 28 7.07 -5.35 -1.08
N GLN A 29 6.67 -6.33 -1.88
CA GLN A 29 5.74 -6.14 -2.97
C GLN A 29 4.88 -7.39 -3.21
N ASN A 30 3.74 -7.21 -3.87
CA ASN A 30 2.95 -8.30 -4.42
C ASN A 30 2.49 -7.89 -5.82
N ILE A 31 2.85 -8.69 -6.83
CA ILE A 31 2.63 -8.38 -8.23
C ILE A 31 1.66 -9.39 -8.82
N SER A 32 0.60 -8.89 -9.46
CA SER A 32 -0.42 -9.72 -10.09
C SER A 32 -0.75 -9.23 -11.50
N ILE A 33 -0.94 -10.18 -12.41
CA ILE A 33 -1.47 -9.95 -13.75
C ILE A 33 -2.88 -10.52 -13.94
N ALA A 34 -3.52 -10.96 -12.85
CA ALA A 34 -4.77 -11.73 -12.89
C ALA A 34 -5.97 -10.96 -13.48
N LYS A 35 -5.84 -9.64 -13.67
CA LYS A 35 -6.85 -8.78 -14.30
C LYS A 35 -6.61 -8.53 -15.78
N SER A 36 -5.59 -9.16 -16.37
CA SER A 36 -5.39 -9.11 -17.82
C SER A 36 -6.46 -9.93 -18.55
N SER A 37 -6.81 -9.50 -19.77
CA SER A 37 -7.80 -10.16 -20.62
C SER A 37 -7.43 -10.04 -22.09
N ASP A 38 -7.77 -11.05 -22.88
CA ASP A 38 -7.58 -11.04 -24.33
C ASP A 38 -8.54 -10.06 -25.02
N ALA A 39 -8.13 -9.55 -26.18
CA ALA A 39 -8.99 -8.77 -27.06
C ALA A 39 -10.02 -9.68 -27.74
N THR A 40 -11.25 -9.18 -27.90
CA THR A 40 -12.32 -9.83 -28.67
C THR A 40 -12.81 -8.91 -29.78
N ALA A 41 -13.75 -9.38 -30.61
CA ALA A 41 -14.36 -8.53 -31.63
C ALA A 41 -15.22 -7.40 -31.02
N GLU A 42 -15.66 -7.56 -29.78
CA GLU A 42 -16.58 -6.67 -29.06
C GLU A 42 -15.90 -5.81 -27.98
N ALA A 43 -14.67 -6.15 -27.58
CA ALA A 43 -13.94 -5.48 -26.52
C ALA A 43 -12.41 -5.47 -26.76
N GLU A 44 -11.76 -4.39 -26.37
CA GLU A 44 -10.29 -4.33 -26.34
C GLU A 44 -9.72 -5.32 -25.32
N GLY A 45 -8.52 -5.82 -25.63
CA GLY A 45 -7.71 -6.55 -24.68
C GLY A 45 -7.12 -5.60 -23.65
N LEU A 46 -6.73 -6.17 -22.51
CA LEU A 46 -6.16 -5.45 -21.38
C LEU A 46 -4.96 -6.22 -20.85
N ALA A 47 -3.78 -5.60 -20.92
CA ALA A 47 -2.63 -6.01 -20.13
C ALA A 47 -2.62 -5.16 -18.86
N GLN A 48 -2.93 -5.78 -17.71
CA GLN A 48 -2.94 -5.10 -16.42
C GLN A 48 -1.92 -5.74 -15.48
N VAL A 49 -1.08 -4.89 -14.87
CA VAL A 49 -0.20 -5.27 -13.76
C VAL A 49 -0.59 -4.46 -12.53
N ASP A 50 -1.02 -5.19 -11.49
CA ASP A 50 -1.22 -4.63 -10.15
C ASP A 50 0.04 -4.90 -9.34
N THR A 51 0.74 -3.84 -8.94
CA THR A 51 1.91 -3.89 -8.06
C THR A 51 1.56 -3.24 -6.73
N VAL A 52 1.28 -4.07 -5.74
CA VAL A 52 1.16 -3.63 -4.34
C VAL A 52 2.56 -3.48 -3.77
N MET A 53 2.85 -2.37 -3.11
CA MET A 53 4.14 -2.07 -2.51
C MET A 53 3.96 -1.76 -1.03
N ALA A 54 4.88 -2.20 -0.20
CA ALA A 54 4.91 -1.88 1.22
C ALA A 54 6.31 -1.49 1.68
N ALA A 55 6.40 -0.44 2.49
CA ALA A 55 7.58 -0.06 3.23
C ALA A 55 7.28 -0.15 4.72
N VAL A 56 8.16 -0.80 5.49
CA VAL A 56 7.97 -0.99 6.93
C VAL A 56 9.19 -0.54 7.72
N THR A 57 8.94 -0.13 8.95
CA THR A 57 9.94 -0.09 10.02
C THR A 57 9.51 -1.03 11.13
N VAL A 58 10.45 -1.77 11.71
CA VAL A 58 10.17 -2.75 12.77
C VAL A 58 11.12 -2.63 13.94
N ASP A 59 10.66 -3.02 15.13
CA ASP A 59 11.50 -3.15 16.32
C ASP A 59 12.31 -4.47 16.32
N SER A 60 13.11 -4.69 17.36
CA SER A 60 13.89 -5.92 17.54
C SER A 60 13.04 -7.19 17.69
N ALA A 61 11.76 -7.05 18.03
CA ALA A 61 10.78 -8.13 18.11
C ALA A 61 9.95 -8.28 16.81
N LYS A 62 10.33 -7.59 15.73
CA LYS A 62 9.63 -7.56 14.44
C LYS A 62 8.18 -7.04 14.54
N LYS A 63 7.86 -6.23 15.55
CA LYS A 63 6.60 -5.48 15.56
C LYS A 63 6.72 -4.28 14.65
N ILE A 64 5.66 -3.99 13.90
CA ILE A 64 5.61 -2.85 12.99
C ILE A 64 5.59 -1.55 13.80
N LEU A 65 6.57 -0.67 13.56
CA LEU A 65 6.63 0.68 14.10
C LEU A 65 6.06 1.72 13.13
N GLY A 66 6.09 1.41 11.84
CA GLY A 66 5.54 2.23 10.76
C GLY A 66 5.37 1.37 9.53
N VAL A 67 4.31 1.61 8.77
CA VAL A 67 4.02 0.95 7.50
C VAL A 67 3.41 1.96 6.54
N VAL A 68 3.82 1.90 5.28
CA VAL A 68 3.21 2.61 4.16
C VAL A 68 2.95 1.61 3.07
N ILE A 69 1.75 1.62 2.50
CA ILE A 69 1.29 0.73 1.44
C ILE A 69 0.77 1.59 0.29
N ASP A 70 1.18 1.23 -0.92
CA ASP A 70 0.64 1.82 -2.13
C ASP A 70 0.36 0.73 -3.18
N THR A 71 -0.38 1.07 -4.23
CA THR A 71 -0.59 0.19 -5.37
C THR A 71 -0.41 0.97 -6.66
N ALA A 72 0.54 0.56 -7.49
CA ALA A 72 0.60 0.95 -8.88
C ALA A 72 -0.27 -0.02 -9.69
N GLN A 73 -1.25 0.51 -10.41
CA GLN A 73 -2.19 -0.28 -11.20
C GLN A 73 -2.06 0.15 -12.66
N VAL A 74 -1.12 -0.50 -13.35
CA VAL A 74 -0.74 -0.15 -14.73
C VAL A 74 -1.65 -0.92 -15.69
N ARG A 75 -2.21 -0.21 -16.67
CA ARG A 75 -3.13 -0.76 -17.68
C ARG A 75 -2.71 -0.35 -19.07
N VAL A 76 -2.64 -1.31 -19.97
CA VAL A 76 -2.37 -1.11 -21.39
C VAL A 76 -3.42 -1.87 -22.20
N ASN A 77 -4.26 -1.13 -22.89
CA ASN A 77 -5.28 -1.63 -23.80
C ASN A 77 -4.67 -1.91 -25.18
N PHE A 78 -5.18 -2.95 -25.84
CA PHE A 78 -4.78 -3.33 -27.19
C PHE A 78 -5.96 -3.90 -27.99
N ASP A 79 -5.93 -3.75 -29.31
CA ASP A 79 -6.96 -4.31 -30.21
C ASP A 79 -6.65 -5.76 -30.63
N THR A 80 -7.54 -6.38 -31.43
CA THR A 80 -7.37 -7.76 -31.93
C THR A 80 -6.20 -7.94 -32.90
N ALA A 81 -5.63 -6.85 -33.42
CA ALA A 81 -4.38 -6.87 -34.19
C ALA A 81 -3.13 -6.71 -33.30
N GLY A 82 -3.31 -6.57 -31.98
CA GLY A 82 -2.23 -6.34 -31.01
C GLY A 82 -1.72 -4.90 -30.99
N LYS A 83 -2.43 -3.96 -31.62
CA LYS A 83 -2.05 -2.54 -31.59
C LYS A 83 -2.45 -1.95 -30.24
N ILE A 84 -1.49 -1.29 -29.57
CA ILE A 84 -1.76 -0.56 -28.33
C ILE A 84 -2.69 0.62 -28.62
N THR A 85 -3.75 0.74 -27.82
CA THR A 85 -4.76 1.81 -27.92
C THR A 85 -4.71 2.79 -26.76
N THR A 86 -4.06 2.43 -25.65
CA THR A 86 -3.78 3.36 -24.55
C THR A 86 -2.83 4.48 -24.97
N ASP A 87 -3.04 5.69 -24.44
CA ASP A 87 -2.09 6.79 -24.58
C ASP A 87 -0.79 6.49 -23.83
N LEU A 88 0.29 6.32 -24.58
CA LEU A 88 1.62 6.01 -24.05
C LEU A 88 2.27 7.19 -23.31
N ASN A 89 1.74 8.41 -23.44
CA ASN A 89 2.23 9.60 -22.76
C ASN A 89 1.45 9.91 -21.48
N ALA A 90 0.41 9.12 -21.18
CA ALA A 90 -0.40 9.32 -19.99
C ALA A 90 0.44 9.11 -18.72
N GLU A 91 0.37 10.07 -17.80
CA GLU A 91 1.04 10.00 -16.51
C GLU A 91 0.55 8.78 -15.72
N GLN A 92 1.48 7.93 -15.29
CA GLN A 92 1.17 6.74 -14.50
C GLN A 92 1.31 7.10 -13.02
N LYS A 93 0.18 7.17 -12.32
CA LYS A 93 0.12 7.47 -10.88
C LYS A 93 -0.22 6.22 -10.08
N THR A 94 0.32 6.14 -8.88
CA THR A 94 -0.13 5.15 -7.89
C THR A 94 -1.49 5.52 -7.34
N LYS A 95 -2.18 4.60 -6.66
CA LYS A 95 -3.50 4.87 -6.11
C LYS A 95 -3.49 5.95 -5.03
N VAL A 96 -2.41 6.10 -4.26
CA VAL A 96 -2.27 7.24 -3.33
C VAL A 96 -2.16 8.56 -4.10
N GLU A 97 -1.34 8.62 -5.15
CA GLU A 97 -1.16 9.83 -5.97
C GLU A 97 -2.44 10.22 -6.73
N ILE A 98 -3.24 9.24 -7.14
CA ILE A 98 -4.56 9.47 -7.76
C ILE A 98 -5.54 10.05 -6.73
N GLY A 99 -5.50 9.60 -5.48
CA GLY A 99 -6.36 10.10 -4.41
C GLY A 99 -7.86 9.98 -4.72
N ASP A 100 -8.60 11.07 -4.54
CA ASP A 100 -10.04 11.15 -4.82
C ASP A 100 -10.43 10.84 -6.26
N ALA A 101 -9.51 11.02 -7.22
CA ALA A 101 -9.79 10.74 -8.62
C ALA A 101 -9.94 9.23 -8.91
N TYR A 102 -9.58 8.36 -7.97
CA TYR A 102 -9.75 6.91 -8.11
C TYR A 102 -11.23 6.52 -8.05
N GLY A 103 -12.05 7.31 -7.34
CA GLY A 103 -13.51 7.25 -7.40
C GLY A 103 -14.15 6.05 -6.69
N MET A 104 -13.43 5.40 -5.78
CA MET A 104 -13.92 4.23 -5.05
C MET A 104 -14.97 4.60 -4.00
N LYS A 105 -15.09 5.87 -3.59
CA LYS A 105 -16.15 6.34 -2.68
C LYS A 105 -17.54 5.90 -3.10
N LYS A 106 -17.82 5.86 -4.41
CA LYS A 106 -19.13 5.45 -4.95
C LYS A 106 -19.42 3.96 -4.82
N ALA A 107 -18.38 3.13 -4.86
CA ALA A 107 -18.47 1.67 -4.75
C ALA A 107 -18.27 1.18 -3.31
N SER A 108 -17.65 2.00 -2.45
CA SER A 108 -17.40 1.71 -1.04
C SER A 108 -18.69 1.80 -0.23
N SER A 109 -19.07 0.71 0.43
CA SER A 109 -20.24 0.70 1.33
C SER A 109 -20.08 1.59 2.57
N ILE A 110 -18.86 2.04 2.84
CA ILE A 110 -18.53 2.94 3.96
C ILE A 110 -18.24 4.37 3.49
N GLY A 111 -18.44 4.67 2.19
CA GLY A 111 -18.27 6.01 1.63
C GLY A 111 -16.84 6.56 1.68
N ARG A 112 -15.83 5.67 1.69
CA ARG A 112 -14.41 6.03 1.78
C ARG A 112 -13.64 5.68 0.52
N GLU A 113 -12.70 6.54 0.16
CA GLU A 113 -11.76 6.26 -0.91
C GLU A 113 -10.76 5.17 -0.55
N TRP A 114 -10.08 4.63 -1.56
CA TRP A 114 -9.08 3.57 -1.37
C TRP A 114 -7.97 3.99 -0.42
N TYR A 115 -7.39 5.19 -0.63
CA TYR A 115 -6.27 5.67 0.19
C TYR A 115 -6.69 5.87 1.66
N GLU A 116 -7.95 6.26 1.92
CA GLU A 116 -8.47 6.40 3.28
C GLU A 116 -8.60 5.04 3.97
N GLN A 117 -9.00 4.00 3.24
CA GLN A 117 -9.10 2.64 3.77
C GLN A 117 -7.72 2.04 4.06
N ILE A 118 -6.75 2.23 3.17
CA ILE A 118 -5.38 1.75 3.38
C ILE A 118 -4.72 2.47 4.55
N ALA A 119 -4.94 3.77 4.71
CA ALA A 119 -4.44 4.49 5.88
C ALA A 119 -5.00 3.94 7.21
N GLU A 120 -6.25 3.48 7.25
CA GLU A 120 -6.80 2.82 8.44
C GLU A 120 -6.22 1.40 8.66
N LEU A 121 -5.94 0.67 7.58
CA LEU A 121 -5.26 -0.63 7.64
C LEU A 121 -3.83 -0.48 8.17
N GLU A 122 -3.07 0.51 7.67
CA GLU A 122 -1.71 0.83 8.12
C GLU A 122 -1.68 1.17 9.61
N LYS A 123 -2.59 2.03 10.08
CA LYS A 123 -2.72 2.38 11.51
C LYS A 123 -2.99 1.14 12.36
N TRP A 124 -3.85 0.24 11.90
CA TRP A 124 -4.17 -0.99 12.62
C TRP A 124 -2.96 -1.94 12.72
N MET A 125 -2.09 -1.96 11.71
CA MET A 125 -0.88 -2.80 11.70
C MET A 125 0.19 -2.36 12.72
N ILE A 126 0.18 -1.10 13.15
CA ILE A 126 1.17 -0.57 14.11
C ILE A 126 1.13 -1.36 15.44
N GLY A 127 2.31 -1.72 15.94
CA GLY A 127 2.52 -2.49 17.16
C GLY A 127 2.27 -4.00 17.02
N LYS A 128 1.80 -4.47 15.85
CA LYS A 128 1.52 -5.89 15.59
C LYS A 128 2.71 -6.59 14.92
N THR A 129 2.78 -7.91 15.11
CA THR A 129 3.65 -8.79 14.32
C THR A 129 2.96 -9.25 13.05
N ILE A 130 3.72 -9.78 12.09
CA ILE A 130 3.14 -10.28 10.85
C ILE A 130 2.17 -11.46 11.07
N ASP A 131 2.42 -12.30 12.08
CA ASP A 131 1.53 -13.42 12.43
C ASP A 131 0.16 -12.91 12.90
N GLN A 132 0.15 -11.85 13.72
CA GLN A 132 -1.10 -11.22 14.16
C GLN A 132 -1.84 -10.58 12.98
N ILE A 133 -1.11 -9.94 12.08
CA ILE A 133 -1.68 -9.28 10.90
C ILE A 133 -2.30 -10.31 9.95
N THR A 134 -1.59 -11.39 9.65
CA THR A 134 -2.02 -12.41 8.68
C THR A 134 -3.04 -13.41 9.25
N ALA A 135 -3.25 -13.43 10.57
CA ALA A 135 -4.34 -14.16 11.20
C ALA A 135 -5.72 -13.61 10.82
N VAL A 136 -5.83 -12.29 10.56
CA VAL A 136 -7.07 -11.66 10.09
C VAL A 136 -7.22 -11.91 8.59
N LYS A 137 -8.25 -12.66 8.18
CA LYS A 137 -8.48 -13.01 6.76
C LYS A 137 -9.39 -12.02 6.04
N SER A 138 -10.25 -11.33 6.77
CA SER A 138 -11.16 -10.33 6.25
C SER A 138 -11.24 -9.14 7.21
N PRO A 139 -11.28 -7.89 6.71
CA PRO A 139 -11.58 -6.72 7.54
C PRO A 139 -12.89 -6.85 8.33
N ALA A 140 -13.87 -7.59 7.80
CA ALA A 140 -15.17 -7.76 8.44
C ALA A 140 -15.11 -8.57 9.74
N ASP A 141 -14.05 -9.36 9.94
CA ASP A 141 -13.84 -10.22 11.11
C ASP A 141 -13.05 -9.50 12.22
N GLU A 142 -12.52 -8.31 11.94
CA GLU A 142 -11.72 -7.51 12.86
C GLU A 142 -12.47 -6.23 13.25
N ALA A 143 -12.73 -6.05 14.54
CA ALA A 143 -13.58 -4.98 15.05
C ALA A 143 -13.06 -3.58 14.67
N ASP A 144 -11.73 -3.42 14.69
CA ASP A 144 -11.09 -2.14 14.38
C ASP A 144 -11.12 -1.81 12.88
N LEU A 145 -11.35 -2.80 12.01
CA LEU A 145 -11.34 -2.67 10.55
C LEU A 145 -12.72 -2.71 9.91
N LYS A 146 -13.69 -3.43 10.51
CA LYS A 146 -14.99 -3.77 9.91
C LYS A 146 -15.78 -2.58 9.34
N SER A 147 -15.68 -1.41 9.96
CA SER A 147 -16.37 -0.18 9.53
C SER A 147 -15.48 0.81 8.77
N LYS A 148 -14.21 0.44 8.55
CA LYS A 148 -13.16 1.33 8.04
C LYS A 148 -12.49 0.83 6.78
N VAL A 149 -12.47 -0.49 6.57
CA VAL A 149 -11.84 -1.15 5.43
C VAL A 149 -12.80 -2.17 4.85
N THR A 150 -13.06 -2.06 3.55
CA THR A 150 -13.98 -2.94 2.80
C THR A 150 -13.28 -3.65 1.64
N VAL A 151 -12.09 -3.18 1.25
CA VAL A 151 -11.25 -3.85 0.26
C VAL A 151 -10.65 -5.15 0.82
N SER A 152 -10.41 -6.14 -0.05
CA SER A 152 -9.61 -7.32 0.33
C SER A 152 -8.21 -6.89 0.78
N ILE A 153 -7.68 -7.53 1.82
CA ILE A 153 -6.40 -7.16 2.44
C ILE A 153 -5.26 -8.16 2.21
N SER A 154 -5.54 -9.29 1.55
CA SER A 154 -4.55 -10.37 1.34
C SER A 154 -3.28 -9.89 0.66
N ASP A 155 -3.42 -9.07 -0.39
CA ASP A 155 -2.27 -8.65 -1.20
C ASP A 155 -1.40 -7.64 -0.45
N TYR A 156 -2.03 -6.75 0.34
CA TYR A 156 -1.33 -5.83 1.23
C TYR A 156 -0.60 -6.58 2.35
N GLN A 157 -1.25 -7.59 2.96
CA GLN A 157 -0.61 -8.43 3.98
C GLN A 157 0.61 -9.16 3.42
N ALA A 158 0.54 -9.68 2.19
CA ALA A 158 1.67 -10.34 1.54
C ALA A 158 2.85 -9.38 1.29
N ALA A 159 2.58 -8.18 0.76
CA ALA A 159 3.63 -7.18 0.56
C ALA A 159 4.27 -6.74 1.89
N VAL A 160 3.47 -6.55 2.94
CA VAL A 160 3.97 -6.21 4.28
C VAL A 160 4.77 -7.38 4.88
N ALA A 161 4.35 -8.63 4.66
CA ALA A 161 5.09 -9.81 5.12
C ALA A 161 6.48 -9.90 4.48
N GLU A 162 6.55 -9.70 3.16
CA GLU A 162 7.83 -9.62 2.45
C GLU A 162 8.68 -8.46 2.99
N ALA A 163 8.07 -7.29 3.22
CA ALA A 163 8.78 -6.13 3.76
C ALA A 163 9.38 -6.41 5.14
N VAL A 164 8.63 -7.05 6.05
CA VAL A 164 9.12 -7.44 7.38
C VAL A 164 10.21 -8.50 7.28
N SER A 165 10.09 -9.46 6.36
CA SER A 165 11.14 -10.46 6.10
C SER A 165 12.43 -9.82 5.61
N ASN A 166 12.31 -8.82 4.74
CA ASN A 166 13.42 -8.07 4.17
C ASN A 166 13.96 -6.97 5.10
N ALA A 167 13.51 -6.87 6.36
CA ALA A 167 13.93 -5.81 7.25
C ALA A 167 15.38 -5.97 7.74
N ARG A 168 16.20 -4.93 7.55
CA ARG A 168 17.62 -4.86 7.91
C ARG A 168 17.96 -3.58 8.65
#